data_AF-A2BR48-F1
#
_entry.id   AF-A2BR48-F1
#
_cell.length_a   1.000
_cell.length_b   1.000
_cell.length_c   1.000
_cell.angle_alpha   90.00
_cell.angle_beta   90.00
_cell.angle_gamma   90.00
#
_symmetry.space_group_name_H-M   'P 1'
#
loop_
_entity.id
_entity.type
_entity.pdbx_description
1 polymer ?
#
loop_
_entity_poly.entity_id
_entity_poly.type
_entity_poly.pdbx_seq_one_letter_code
_entity_poly.pdbx_strand_id
1 'polypeptide(L)'
;METNYRLPKDLNESLKNMEDAIIPSLLDSNKRFTIEFNFEGLKFNRIGITIYKILSKNNNVFITFADQGAVALAQRDYPDIKDKIFTFKSFNESNNINNIDSAMISILPQPYDFDSFEPMSDNYQGTHYSLNPKFEDANIGIGSVIRERRKNFVKTWKNIYFLQPLNKAALMHIYPNNWLLFKEENKRYFFKKEFEIKPDNESIFVNL
;
A
#
# COMPACT_ATOMS: atom_id res chain seq x y z
N MET A 1 -4.07 -30.75 -4.50
CA MET A 1 -5.14 -30.01 -3.82
C MET A 1 -5.48 -28.86 -4.75
N GLU A 2 -6.70 -28.80 -5.29
CA GLU A 2 -7.11 -27.65 -6.09
C GLU A 2 -7.27 -26.45 -5.14
N THR A 3 -6.38 -25.47 -5.26
CA THR A 3 -6.50 -24.22 -4.52
C THR A 3 -7.74 -23.49 -5.05
N ASN A 4 -8.80 -23.44 -4.24
CA ASN A 4 -10.02 -22.74 -4.61
C ASN A 4 -9.86 -21.24 -4.35
N TYR A 5 -9.26 -20.54 -5.31
CA TYR A 5 -9.09 -19.09 -5.24
C TYR A 5 -10.45 -18.39 -5.31
N ARG A 6 -10.69 -17.45 -4.38
CA ARG A 6 -11.90 -16.64 -4.34
C ARG A 6 -11.59 -15.18 -4.04
N LEU A 7 -12.38 -14.28 -4.61
CA LEU A 7 -12.36 -12.87 -4.24
C LEU A 7 -13.01 -12.66 -2.87
N PRO A 8 -12.61 -11.62 -2.12
CA PRO A 8 -13.34 -11.22 -0.91
C PRO A 8 -14.76 -10.80 -1.27
N LYS A 9 -15.75 -11.25 -0.50
CA LYS A 9 -17.16 -10.95 -0.75
C LYS A 9 -17.56 -9.51 -0.40
N ASP A 10 -16.80 -8.88 0.47
CA ASP A 10 -17.05 -7.54 1.00
C ASP A 10 -15.74 -6.88 1.48
N LEU A 11 -15.86 -5.62 1.90
CA LEU A 11 -14.73 -4.87 2.44
C LEU A 11 -14.14 -5.51 3.70
N ASN A 12 -14.94 -6.15 4.55
CA ASN A 12 -14.41 -6.75 5.79
C ASN A 12 -13.53 -7.95 5.49
N GLU A 13 -13.92 -8.81 4.54
CA GLU A 13 -13.08 -9.92 4.07
C GLU A 13 -11.83 -9.39 3.35
N SER A 14 -11.95 -8.31 2.58
CA SER A 14 -10.81 -7.64 1.95
C SER A 14 -9.83 -7.08 2.99
N LEU A 15 -10.33 -6.45 4.06
CA LEU A 15 -9.50 -5.99 5.16
C LEU A 15 -8.82 -7.16 5.86
N LYS A 16 -9.53 -8.24 6.17
CA LYS A 16 -8.95 -9.44 6.78
C LYS A 16 -7.82 -10.03 5.92
N ASN A 17 -8.02 -10.13 4.61
CA ASN A 17 -6.98 -10.60 3.69
C ASN A 17 -5.74 -9.68 3.72
N MET A 18 -5.93 -8.37 3.88
CA MET A 18 -4.84 -7.41 4.06
C MET A 18 -4.13 -7.59 5.41
N GLU A 19 -4.84 -7.89 6.50
CA GLU A 19 -4.23 -8.23 7.79
C GLU A 19 -3.37 -9.50 7.68
N ASP A 20 -3.90 -10.54 7.02
CA ASP A 20 -3.23 -11.82 6.80
C ASP A 20 -1.96 -11.67 5.93
N ALA A 21 -1.90 -10.63 5.07
CA ALA A 21 -0.72 -10.31 4.27
C ALA A 21 0.35 -9.49 5.03
N ILE A 22 -0.05 -8.69 6.03
CA ILE A 22 0.88 -7.88 6.83
C ILE A 22 1.77 -8.77 7.69
N ILE A 23 1.21 -9.77 8.35
CA ILE A 23 1.96 -10.64 9.28
C ILE A 23 3.19 -11.29 8.61
N PRO A 24 3.08 -11.99 7.46
CA PRO A 24 4.24 -12.57 6.80
C PRO A 24 5.22 -11.52 6.25
N SER A 25 4.75 -10.30 5.92
CA SER A 25 5.64 -9.22 5.46
C SER A 25 6.65 -8.77 6.53
N LEU A 26 6.34 -8.96 7.81
CA LEU A 26 7.25 -8.61 8.92
C LEU A 26 8.51 -9.48 8.96
N LEU A 27 8.47 -10.66 8.35
CA LEU A 27 9.60 -11.60 8.27
C LEU A 27 10.37 -11.46 6.95
N ASP A 28 9.91 -10.62 6.03
CA ASP A 28 10.55 -10.41 4.74
C ASP A 28 11.80 -9.53 4.88
N SER A 29 12.78 -9.76 4.01
CA SER A 29 14.01 -8.96 4.01
C SER A 29 13.82 -7.56 3.43
N ASN A 30 12.79 -7.35 2.61
CA ASN A 30 12.39 -6.03 2.15
C ASN A 30 11.86 -5.20 3.34
N LYS A 31 12.09 -3.89 3.28
CA LYS A 31 11.63 -2.93 4.28
C LYS A 31 10.54 -2.01 3.74
N ARG A 32 10.18 -2.08 2.46
CA ARG A 32 9.21 -1.20 1.83
C ARG A 32 8.07 -1.98 1.20
N PHE A 33 6.86 -1.75 1.69
CA PHE A 33 5.68 -2.48 1.29
C PHE A 33 4.54 -1.57 0.83
N THR A 34 3.79 -1.98 -0.19
CA THR A 34 2.55 -1.29 -0.59
C THR A 34 1.31 -2.13 -0.30
N ILE A 35 0.24 -1.45 0.09
CA ILE A 35 -1.10 -1.99 0.25
C ILE A 35 -2.02 -1.16 -0.64
N GLU A 36 -2.71 -1.78 -1.60
CA GLU A 36 -3.45 -1.06 -2.65
C GLU A 36 -4.89 -1.58 -2.79
N PHE A 37 -5.86 -0.73 -2.47
CA PHE A 37 -7.27 -0.94 -2.78
C PHE A 37 -7.70 -0.02 -3.92
N ASN A 38 -7.83 -0.55 -5.14
CA ASN A 38 -8.13 0.24 -6.34
C ASN A 38 -9.62 0.27 -6.67
N PHE A 39 -10.42 0.70 -5.68
CA PHE A 39 -11.85 0.94 -5.81
C PHE A 39 -12.30 2.08 -4.90
N GLU A 40 -13.45 2.66 -5.23
CA GLU A 40 -13.93 3.91 -4.63
C GLU A 40 -14.61 3.71 -3.26
N GLY A 41 -14.89 4.82 -2.57
CA GLY A 41 -15.68 4.84 -1.34
C GLY A 41 -14.92 4.49 -0.05
N LEU A 42 -13.61 4.29 -0.13
CA LEU A 42 -12.79 3.90 1.00
C LEU A 42 -12.35 5.08 1.88
N LYS A 43 -12.40 4.87 3.19
CA LYS A 43 -11.86 5.79 4.20
C LYS A 43 -10.45 5.35 4.57
N PHE A 44 -9.45 5.70 3.77
CA PHE A 44 -8.06 5.25 3.97
C PHE A 44 -7.47 5.58 5.33
N ASN A 45 -7.87 6.69 5.98
CA ASN A 45 -7.44 6.97 7.35
C ASN A 45 -7.88 5.87 8.33
N ARG A 46 -9.09 5.31 8.17
CA ARG A 46 -9.55 4.19 9.01
C ARG A 46 -8.75 2.92 8.74
N ILE A 47 -8.46 2.63 7.46
CA ILE A 47 -7.66 1.48 7.05
C ILE A 47 -6.23 1.62 7.62
N GLY A 48 -5.61 2.80 7.50
CA GLY A 48 -4.31 3.11 8.08
C GLY A 48 -4.26 2.88 9.59
N ILE A 49 -5.34 3.21 10.30
CA ILE A 49 -5.45 2.97 11.74
C ILE A 49 -5.63 1.48 12.06
N THR A 50 -6.33 0.71 11.22
CA THR A 50 -6.35 -0.75 11.33
C THR A 50 -4.95 -1.33 11.19
N ILE A 51 -4.19 -0.90 10.18
CA ILE A 51 -2.79 -1.30 9.98
C ILE A 51 -1.94 -0.92 11.21
N TYR A 52 -2.11 0.31 11.72
CA TYR A 52 -1.43 0.78 12.93
C TYR A 52 -1.67 -0.18 14.10
N LYS A 53 -2.93 -0.53 14.38
CA LYS A 53 -3.29 -1.42 15.50
C LYS A 53 -2.71 -2.83 15.36
N ILE A 54 -2.49 -3.32 14.15
CA ILE A 54 -1.88 -4.61 13.90
C ILE A 54 -0.38 -4.53 14.21
N LEU A 55 0.30 -3.54 13.61
CA LEU A 55 1.74 -3.36 13.74
C LEU A 55 2.15 -2.97 15.17
N SER A 56 1.31 -2.17 15.86
CA SER A 56 1.59 -1.62 17.19
C SER A 56 1.54 -2.67 18.30
N LYS A 57 1.11 -3.90 18.00
CA LYS A 57 1.19 -5.01 18.96
C LYS A 57 2.63 -5.35 19.33
N ASN A 58 3.55 -5.21 18.37
CA ASN A 58 4.95 -5.64 18.51
C ASN A 58 5.97 -4.57 18.10
N ASN A 59 5.53 -3.43 17.57
CA ASN A 59 6.41 -2.38 17.07
C ASN A 59 5.99 -1.01 17.62
N ASN A 60 6.94 -0.10 17.75
CA ASN A 60 6.59 1.32 17.75
C ASN A 60 6.15 1.69 16.32
N VAL A 61 5.01 2.38 16.17
CA VAL A 61 4.43 2.66 14.85
C VAL A 61 4.18 4.15 14.68
N PHE A 62 4.50 4.66 13.50
CA PHE A 62 4.26 6.03 13.10
C PHE A 62 3.31 6.08 11.90
N ILE A 63 2.53 7.15 11.80
CA ILE A 63 1.65 7.41 10.67
C ILE A 63 2.09 8.73 10.03
N THR A 64 2.29 8.74 8.72
CA THR A 64 2.73 9.92 7.99
C THR A 64 1.77 10.30 6.88
N PHE A 65 1.60 11.62 6.71
CA PHE A 65 0.74 12.23 5.69
C PHE A 65 1.53 13.26 4.87
N ALA A 66 1.01 13.62 3.71
CA ALA A 66 1.60 14.64 2.85
C ALA A 66 1.61 16.04 3.49
N ASP A 67 0.50 16.42 4.15
CA ASP A 67 0.27 17.78 4.61
C ASP A 67 -0.21 17.88 6.06
N GLN A 68 -0.07 19.09 6.62
CA GLN A 68 -0.39 19.39 8.00
C GLN A 68 -1.90 19.34 8.30
N GLY A 69 -2.76 19.58 7.31
CA GLY A 69 -4.21 19.50 7.47
C GLY A 69 -4.66 18.06 7.71
N ALA A 70 -4.13 17.11 6.92
CA ALA A 70 -4.36 15.69 7.13
C ALA A 70 -3.85 15.20 8.50
N VAL A 71 -2.67 15.67 8.93
CA VAL A 71 -2.14 15.41 10.27
C VAL A 71 -3.08 15.93 11.35
N ALA A 72 -3.50 17.19 11.28
CA ALA A 72 -4.36 17.80 12.29
C ALA A 72 -5.71 17.08 12.40
N LEU A 73 -6.30 16.67 11.27
CA LEU A 73 -7.53 15.87 11.26
C LEU A 73 -7.31 14.50 11.91
N ALA A 74 -6.22 13.81 11.57
CA ALA A 74 -5.91 12.51 12.16
C ALA A 74 -5.62 12.60 13.67
N GLN A 75 -4.89 13.62 14.13
CA GLN A 75 -4.62 13.84 15.56
C GLN A 75 -5.88 14.20 16.35
N ARG A 76 -6.82 14.94 15.75
CA ARG A 76 -8.13 15.22 16.35
C ARG A 76 -8.97 13.94 16.48
N ASP A 77 -8.98 13.12 15.44
CA ASP A 77 -9.81 11.90 15.39
C ASP A 77 -9.19 10.75 16.23
N TYR A 78 -7.87 10.76 16.47
CA TYR A 78 -7.13 9.75 17.22
C TYR A 78 -6.16 10.39 18.25
N PRO A 79 -6.69 11.01 19.32
CA PRO A 79 -5.90 11.77 20.29
C PRO A 79 -4.87 10.92 21.05
N ASP A 80 -5.15 9.62 21.24
CA ASP A 80 -4.30 8.68 21.98
C ASP A 80 -2.97 8.39 21.29
N ILE A 81 -2.86 8.65 19.99
CA ILE A 81 -1.66 8.38 19.18
C ILE A 81 -1.16 9.63 18.47
N LYS A 82 -1.56 10.82 18.95
CA LYS A 82 -1.26 12.10 18.28
C LYS A 82 0.24 12.34 18.10
N ASP A 83 1.06 11.85 19.03
CA ASP A 83 2.53 11.91 19.05
C ASP A 83 3.19 10.95 18.05
N LYS A 84 2.40 10.06 17.43
CA LYS A 84 2.83 9.13 16.39
C LYS A 84 2.47 9.60 14.98
N ILE A 85 1.79 10.73 14.83
CA ILE A 85 1.28 11.22 13.56
C ILE A 85 2.10 12.45 13.10
N PHE A 86 2.66 12.36 11.89
CA PHE A 86 3.57 13.35 11.33
C PHE A 86 3.24 13.69 9.87
N THR A 87 3.76 14.81 9.38
CA THR A 87 3.91 15.00 7.92
C THR A 87 5.13 14.23 7.43
N PHE A 88 5.25 13.97 6.12
CA PHE A 88 6.46 13.35 5.55
C PHE A 88 7.72 14.15 5.90
N LYS A 89 7.64 15.48 5.73
CA LYS A 89 8.73 16.40 6.06
C LYS A 89 9.11 16.37 7.54
N SER A 90 8.15 16.55 8.44
CA SER A 90 8.44 16.61 9.87
C SER A 90 8.93 15.27 10.43
N PHE A 91 8.51 14.15 9.83
CA PHE A 91 9.03 12.83 10.23
C PHE A 91 10.49 12.67 9.80
N ASN A 92 10.82 13.04 8.56
CA ASN A 92 12.19 13.01 8.02
C ASN A 92 13.17 13.88 8.83
N GLU A 93 12.69 15.01 9.37
CA GLU A 93 13.48 15.92 10.21
C GLU A 93 13.55 15.49 11.69
N SER A 94 12.77 14.48 12.09
CA SER A 94 12.70 14.04 13.49
C SER A 94 13.71 12.95 13.81
N ASN A 95 14.03 12.79 15.11
CA ASN A 95 14.86 11.69 15.59
C ASN A 95 14.24 10.29 15.34
N ASN A 96 12.93 10.21 15.05
CA ASN A 96 12.24 8.95 14.78
C ASN A 96 12.68 8.29 13.46
N ILE A 97 13.28 9.06 12.55
CA ILE A 97 13.75 8.54 11.25
C ILE A 97 14.80 7.42 11.40
N ASN A 98 15.57 7.45 12.49
CA ASN A 98 16.63 6.48 12.78
C ASN A 98 16.15 5.26 13.59
N ASN A 99 14.85 5.10 13.80
CA ASN A 99 14.32 4.03 14.66
C ASN A 99 14.18 2.72 13.87
N ILE A 100 15.15 1.81 14.04
CA ILE A 100 15.24 0.55 13.30
C ILE A 100 14.12 -0.43 13.70
N ASP A 101 13.80 -0.53 14.98
CA ASP A 101 12.78 -1.46 15.52
C ASP A 101 11.39 -0.81 15.52
N SER A 102 11.03 -0.19 14.40
CA SER A 102 9.77 0.51 14.25
C SER A 102 9.17 0.39 12.86
N ALA A 103 7.87 0.68 12.76
CA ALA A 103 7.15 0.70 11.50
C ALA A 103 6.58 2.10 11.20
N MET A 104 6.54 2.46 9.93
CA MET A 104 5.92 3.69 9.44
C MET A 104 4.83 3.37 8.43
N ILE A 105 3.69 4.04 8.53
CA ILE A 105 2.58 3.92 7.59
C ILE A 105 2.38 5.27 6.92
N SER A 106 2.67 5.36 5.64
CA SER A 106 2.36 6.54 4.84
C SER A 106 1.00 6.42 4.18
N ILE A 107 0.15 7.42 4.37
CA ILE A 107 -1.21 7.40 3.86
C ILE A 107 -1.29 8.18 2.55
N LEU A 108 -1.70 7.49 1.47
CA LEU A 108 -2.03 8.08 0.17
C LEU A 108 -0.97 9.03 -0.43
N PRO A 109 0.34 8.71 -0.42
CA PRO A 109 1.32 9.58 -1.07
C PRO A 109 0.97 9.75 -2.55
N GLN A 110 0.91 10.99 -3.01
CA GLN A 110 0.62 11.37 -4.38
C GLN A 110 1.89 11.72 -5.13
N PRO A 111 1.85 11.78 -6.48
CA PRO A 111 3.04 12.07 -7.26
C PRO A 111 3.65 13.45 -6.98
N TYR A 112 2.87 14.44 -6.54
CA TYR A 112 3.38 15.77 -6.19
C TYR A 112 4.01 15.82 -4.79
N ASP A 113 3.80 14.80 -3.96
CA ASP A 113 4.42 14.68 -2.63
C ASP A 113 5.85 14.11 -2.71
N PHE A 114 6.26 13.66 -3.90
CA PHE A 114 7.47 12.86 -4.12
C PHE A 114 8.73 13.48 -3.52
N ASP A 115 8.89 14.80 -3.65
CA ASP A 115 10.07 15.51 -3.15
C ASP A 115 10.20 15.48 -1.62
N SER A 116 9.10 15.24 -0.89
CA SER A 116 9.11 15.03 0.56
C SER A 116 9.01 13.55 0.94
N PHE A 117 8.32 12.75 0.12
CA PHE A 117 8.05 11.34 0.39
C PHE A 117 9.29 10.46 0.18
N GLU A 118 10.00 10.64 -0.94
CA GLU A 118 11.17 9.82 -1.27
C GLU A 118 12.30 10.00 -0.24
N PRO A 119 12.74 11.22 0.13
CA PRO A 119 13.80 11.37 1.14
C PRO A 119 13.42 10.76 2.49
N MET A 120 12.16 10.93 2.94
CA MET A 120 11.67 10.29 4.15
C MET A 120 11.76 8.76 4.06
N SER A 121 11.37 8.19 2.92
CA SER A 121 11.41 6.74 2.71
C SER A 121 12.84 6.20 2.64
N ASP A 122 13.76 6.97 2.05
CA ASP A 122 15.18 6.66 1.91
C ASP A 122 15.97 6.76 3.21
N ASN A 123 15.65 7.73 4.05
CA ASN A 123 16.33 7.91 5.33
C ASN A 123 15.78 6.99 6.43
N TYR A 124 14.55 6.50 6.29
CA TYR A 124 13.93 5.68 7.32
C TYR A 124 14.55 4.29 7.41
N GLN A 125 14.97 3.90 8.62
CA GLN A 125 15.67 2.63 8.85
C GLN A 125 14.76 1.46 9.28
N GLY A 126 13.50 1.76 9.63
CA GLY A 126 12.51 0.74 10.01
C GLY A 126 11.73 0.17 8.81
N THR A 127 10.65 -0.55 9.09
CA THR A 127 9.76 -1.10 8.05
C THR A 127 8.71 -0.06 7.63
N HIS A 128 8.64 0.25 6.34
CA HIS A 128 7.75 1.24 5.76
C HIS A 128 6.62 0.59 4.97
N TYR A 129 5.39 0.86 5.36
CA TYR A 129 4.17 0.55 4.61
C TYR A 129 3.63 1.82 3.96
N SER A 130 3.29 1.75 2.68
CA SER A 130 2.59 2.80 1.97
C SER A 130 1.20 2.32 1.59
N LEU A 131 0.19 2.99 2.12
CA LEU A 131 -1.22 2.70 1.86
C LEU A 131 -1.69 3.51 0.66
N ASN A 132 -2.08 2.80 -0.40
CA ASN A 132 -2.57 3.32 -1.66
C ASN A 132 -1.68 4.44 -2.26
N PRO A 133 -0.36 4.21 -2.40
CA PRO A 133 0.50 5.16 -3.10
C PRO A 133 0.06 5.33 -4.55
N LYS A 134 0.11 6.57 -5.04
CA LYS A 134 0.09 6.85 -6.46
C LYS A 134 1.49 7.24 -6.91
N PHE A 135 2.36 6.25 -7.08
CA PHE A 135 3.74 6.52 -7.47
C PHE A 135 3.90 6.89 -8.95
N GLU A 136 3.03 6.36 -9.80
CA GLU A 136 3.05 6.61 -11.24
C GLU A 136 1.75 7.32 -11.65
N ASP A 137 1.90 8.47 -12.32
CA ASP A 137 0.81 9.14 -13.02
C ASP A 137 1.33 9.61 -14.38
N ALA A 138 0.79 9.02 -15.44
CA ALA A 138 1.16 9.33 -16.81
C ALA A 138 0.78 10.76 -17.23
N ASN A 139 -0.16 11.40 -16.52
CA ASN A 139 -0.64 12.75 -16.81
C ASN A 139 0.30 13.85 -16.31
N ILE A 140 1.31 13.51 -15.52
CA ILE A 140 2.27 14.49 -15.01
C ILE A 140 3.39 14.61 -16.03
N GLY A 141 3.46 15.78 -16.67
CA GLY A 141 4.51 16.16 -17.61
C GLY A 141 5.86 16.38 -16.90
N ILE A 142 6.46 15.31 -16.39
CA ILE A 142 7.79 15.30 -15.82
C ILE A 142 8.86 15.00 -16.87
N GLY A 143 10.02 15.66 -16.76
CA GLY A 143 11.19 15.36 -17.57
C GLY A 143 11.68 13.91 -17.36
N SER A 144 12.42 13.38 -18.35
CA SER A 144 12.91 12.00 -18.36
C SER A 144 13.69 11.59 -17.10
N VAL A 145 14.52 12.49 -16.56
CA VAL A 145 15.31 12.26 -15.34
C VAL A 145 14.42 12.01 -14.12
N ILE A 146 13.38 12.82 -13.92
CA ILE A 146 12.46 12.66 -12.78
C ILE A 146 11.64 11.39 -12.94
N ARG A 147 11.26 11.04 -14.18
CA ARG A 147 10.54 9.79 -14.47
C ARG A 147 11.37 8.57 -14.13
N GLU A 148 12.66 8.57 -14.47
CA GLU A 148 13.57 7.47 -14.15
C GLU A 148 13.81 7.34 -12.64
N ARG A 149 14.04 8.45 -11.94
CA ARG A 149 14.17 8.49 -10.48
C ARG A 149 12.96 7.84 -9.80
N ARG A 150 11.74 8.26 -10.18
CA ARG A 150 10.49 7.67 -9.67
C ARG A 150 10.39 6.18 -9.99
N LYS A 151 10.66 5.78 -11.23
CA LYS A 151 10.61 4.37 -11.63
C LYS A 151 11.56 3.51 -10.80
N ASN A 152 12.77 3.99 -10.53
CA ASN A 152 13.74 3.28 -9.71
C ASN A 152 13.31 3.21 -8.24
N PHE A 153 12.77 4.31 -7.71
CA PHE A 153 12.20 4.33 -6.36
C PHE A 153 11.06 3.33 -6.20
N VAL A 154 10.10 3.29 -7.14
CA VAL A 154 8.95 2.35 -7.12
C VAL A 154 9.39 0.89 -7.07
N LYS A 155 10.44 0.52 -7.80
CA LYS A 155 10.98 -0.85 -7.80
C LYS A 155 11.49 -1.32 -6.43
N THR A 156 11.78 -0.41 -5.51
CA THR A 156 12.19 -0.76 -4.14
C THR A 156 11.03 -1.30 -3.30
N TRP A 157 9.79 -1.03 -3.71
CA TRP A 157 8.59 -1.38 -2.99
C TRP A 157 8.05 -2.74 -3.41
N LYS A 158 7.67 -3.56 -2.43
CA LYS A 158 6.98 -4.83 -2.65
C LYS A 158 5.50 -4.69 -2.31
N ASN A 159 4.62 -4.96 -3.26
CA ASN A 159 3.19 -5.00 -2.96
C ASN A 159 2.88 -6.23 -2.09
N ILE A 160 2.14 -6.04 -1.00
CA ILE A 160 1.71 -7.14 -0.12
C ILE A 160 0.20 -7.40 -0.19
N TYR A 161 -0.57 -6.40 -0.62
CA TYR A 161 -1.99 -6.54 -0.83
C TYR A 161 -2.42 -5.67 -2.01
N PHE A 162 -3.20 -6.26 -2.91
CA PHE A 162 -3.76 -5.56 -4.06
C PHE A 162 -5.16 -6.08 -4.34
N LEU A 163 -6.11 -5.17 -4.55
CA LEU A 163 -7.43 -5.53 -5.07
C LEU A 163 -7.91 -4.45 -6.04
N GLN A 164 -8.14 -4.84 -7.29
CA GLN A 164 -8.63 -3.96 -8.34
C GLN A 164 -9.77 -4.64 -9.11
N PRO A 165 -11.00 -4.13 -8.99
CA PRO A 165 -12.06 -4.43 -9.93
C PRO A 165 -11.69 -3.90 -11.33
N LEU A 166 -11.99 -4.69 -12.35
CA LEU A 166 -11.80 -4.38 -13.76
C LEU A 166 -13.14 -4.58 -14.49
N ASN A 167 -13.23 -4.14 -15.75
CA ASN A 167 -14.41 -4.41 -16.56
C ASN A 167 -14.58 -5.93 -16.76
N LYS A 168 -15.63 -6.51 -16.16
CA LYS A 168 -15.93 -7.96 -16.16
C LYS A 168 -14.77 -8.83 -15.63
N ALA A 169 -13.91 -8.28 -14.79
CA ALA A 169 -12.74 -8.98 -14.25
C ALA A 169 -12.31 -8.39 -12.90
N ALA A 170 -11.36 -9.04 -12.23
CA ALA A 170 -10.70 -8.47 -11.06
C ALA A 170 -9.28 -9.02 -10.94
N LEU A 171 -8.36 -8.18 -10.45
CA LEU A 171 -7.00 -8.57 -10.12
C LEU A 171 -6.82 -8.51 -8.60
N MET A 172 -6.25 -9.56 -8.02
CA MET A 172 -6.00 -9.67 -6.59
C MET A 172 -4.58 -10.16 -6.32
N HIS A 173 -3.95 -9.62 -5.27
CA HIS A 173 -2.69 -10.13 -4.72
C HIS A 173 -2.76 -10.12 -3.20
N ILE A 174 -2.33 -11.21 -2.58
CA ILE A 174 -2.27 -11.38 -1.12
C ILE A 174 -0.95 -12.09 -0.82
N TYR A 175 0.05 -11.33 -0.38
CA TYR A 175 1.36 -11.87 -0.04
C TYR A 175 1.24 -12.96 1.03
N PRO A 176 1.97 -14.10 0.93
CA PRO A 176 3.05 -14.41 -0.02
C PRO A 176 2.62 -15.07 -1.34
N ASN A 177 1.33 -15.13 -1.64
CA ASN A 177 0.83 -15.80 -2.85
C ASN A 177 1.01 -14.92 -4.09
N ASN A 178 0.94 -15.54 -5.27
CA ASN A 178 1.03 -14.87 -6.56
C ASN A 178 -0.17 -13.95 -6.85
N TRP A 179 -0.10 -13.24 -7.98
CA TRP A 179 -1.18 -12.43 -8.51
C TRP A 179 -2.24 -13.30 -9.16
N LEU A 180 -3.50 -13.03 -8.87
CA LEU A 180 -4.63 -13.83 -9.31
C LEU A 180 -5.60 -12.98 -10.15
N LEU A 181 -5.84 -13.43 -11.38
CA LEU A 181 -6.82 -12.83 -12.29
C LEU A 181 -8.11 -13.63 -12.25
N PHE A 182 -9.22 -12.90 -12.10
CA PHE A 182 -10.58 -13.44 -12.11
C PHE A 182 -11.37 -12.82 -13.26
N LYS A 183 -12.25 -13.61 -13.88
CA LYS A 183 -13.21 -13.15 -14.89
C LYS A 183 -14.62 -13.32 -14.38
N GLU A 184 -15.47 -12.35 -14.71
CA GLU A 184 -16.89 -12.40 -14.44
C GLU A 184 -17.62 -13.24 -15.50
N GLU A 185 -18.33 -14.27 -15.06
CA GLU A 185 -19.25 -15.08 -15.86
C GLU A 185 -20.56 -15.23 -15.08
N ASN A 186 -21.70 -14.89 -15.69
CA ASN A 186 -23.02 -14.96 -15.05
C ASN A 186 -23.08 -14.26 -13.67
N LYS A 187 -22.51 -13.05 -13.56
CA LYS A 187 -22.42 -12.25 -12.33
C LYS A 187 -21.66 -12.92 -11.18
N ARG A 188 -20.78 -13.87 -11.48
CA ARG A 188 -19.87 -14.51 -10.54
C ARG A 188 -18.45 -14.46 -11.06
N TYR A 189 -17.49 -14.33 -10.16
CA TYR A 189 -16.08 -14.29 -10.52
C TYR A 189 -15.46 -15.68 -10.39
N PHE A 190 -14.74 -16.09 -11.43
CA PHE A 190 -14.00 -17.35 -11.49
C PHE A 190 -12.53 -17.07 -11.74
N PHE A 191 -11.67 -17.82 -11.05
CA PHE A 191 -10.23 -17.79 -11.29
C PHE A 191 -9.92 -18.11 -12.76
N LYS A 192 -8.98 -17.38 -13.35
CA LYS A 192 -8.52 -17.57 -14.73
C LYS A 192 -7.04 -17.84 -14.84
N LYS A 193 -6.22 -17.03 -14.17
CA LYS A 193 -4.77 -17.14 -14.31
C LYS A 193 -4.04 -16.62 -13.08
N GLU A 194 -2.89 -17.23 -12.84
CA GLU A 194 -1.93 -16.85 -11.83
C GLU A 194 -0.68 -16.24 -12.50
N PHE A 195 -0.12 -15.19 -11.90
CA PHE A 195 1.09 -14.53 -12.36
C PHE A 195 2.07 -14.35 -11.20
N GLU A 196 3.34 -14.66 -11.42
CA GLU A 196 4.40 -14.48 -10.41
C GLU A 196 4.68 -13.01 -10.10
N ILE A 197 4.47 -12.13 -11.09
CA ILE A 197 4.62 -10.67 -10.97
C ILE A 197 3.33 -9.96 -11.35
N LYS A 198 3.20 -8.69 -10.95
CA LYS A 198 2.05 -7.85 -11.29
C LYS A 198 1.89 -7.80 -12.81
N PRO A 199 0.78 -8.30 -13.39
CA PRO A 199 0.58 -8.24 -14.83
C PRO A 199 0.27 -6.80 -15.27
N ASP A 200 0.73 -6.43 -16.47
CA ASP A 200 0.32 -5.20 -17.13
C ASP A 200 -1.06 -5.35 -17.81
N ASN A 201 -1.58 -4.25 -18.35
CA ASN A 201 -2.90 -4.22 -18.97
C ASN A 201 -3.01 -5.16 -20.19
N GLU A 202 -1.94 -5.31 -20.95
CA GLU A 202 -1.91 -6.20 -22.12
C GLU A 202 -1.98 -7.68 -21.68
N SER A 203 -1.16 -8.05 -20.69
CA SER A 203 -1.17 -9.38 -20.09
C SER A 203 -2.51 -9.72 -19.46
N ILE A 204 -3.16 -8.76 -18.80
CA ILE A 204 -4.53 -8.93 -18.29
C ILE A 204 -5.48 -9.20 -19.46
N PHE A 205 -5.48 -8.35 -20.49
CA PHE A 205 -6.40 -8.44 -21.62
C PHE A 205 -6.30 -9.76 -22.39
N VAL A 206 -5.10 -10.25 -22.67
CA VAL A 206 -4.88 -11.50 -23.41
C VAL A 206 -5.36 -12.74 -22.64
N ASN A 207 -5.54 -12.64 -21.31
CA ASN A 207 -5.92 -13.76 -20.44
C ASN A 207 -7.35 -13.66 -19.88
N LEU A 208 -8.15 -12.70 -20.37
CA LEU A 208 -9.58 -12.57 -20.05
C LEU A 208 -10.44 -13.17 -21.17
#